data_AF-A0A661SJE1-F1
#
_entry.id   AF-A0A661SJE1-F1
#
_cell.length_a   1.000
_cell.length_b   1.000
_cell.length_c   1.000
_cell.angle_alpha   90.00
_cell.angle_beta   90.00
_cell.angle_gamma   90.00
#
_symmetry.space_group_name_H-M   'P 1'
#
loop_
_entity.id
_entity.type
_entity.pdbx_description
1 polymer ?
#
loop_
_entity_poly.entity_id
_entity_poly.type
_entity_poly.pdbx_seq_one_letter_code
_entity_poly.pdbx_strand_id
1 'polypeptide(L)'
;MSKHKIDLFLIKYLFKLVQRIHRRENVFDLNDIHKILIINTTAIGDTLMSTPAIRAIRRSYPDSRIIAMVSPAAKEVLSANPHIDGFIDHRGKVDIAYLLN
;
A
#
# COMPACT_ATOMS: atom_id res chain seq x y z
N MET A 1 27.95 42.07 12.87
CA MET A 1 27.08 40.90 12.61
C MET A 1 27.93 39.64 12.81
N SER A 2 27.72 38.94 13.93
CA SER A 2 28.71 38.00 14.52
C SER A 2 28.98 36.77 13.64
N LYS A 3 30.26 36.41 13.48
CA LYS A 3 30.77 35.25 12.71
C LYS A 3 30.01 33.96 13.00
N HIS A 4 29.59 33.77 14.26
CA HIS A 4 28.80 32.60 14.68
C HIS A 4 27.49 32.38 13.93
N LYS A 5 26.83 33.43 13.42
CA LYS A 5 25.58 33.25 12.66
C LYS A 5 25.83 32.70 11.25
N ILE A 6 26.99 33.03 10.67
CA ILE A 6 27.40 32.57 9.33
C ILE A 6 27.80 31.10 9.41
N ASP A 7 28.56 30.71 10.43
CA ASP A 7 28.98 29.31 10.64
C ASP A 7 27.77 28.39 10.83
N LEU A 8 26.78 28.83 11.62
CA LEU A 8 25.56 28.06 11.85
C LEU A 8 24.73 27.89 10.58
N PHE A 9 24.70 28.90 9.71
CA PHE A 9 24.02 28.84 8.43
C PHE A 9 24.72 27.86 7.47
N LEU A 10 26.05 27.90 7.41
CA LEU A 10 26.86 27.00 6.58
C LEU A 10 26.73 25.54 7.04
N ILE A 11 26.76 25.28 8.35
CA ILE A 11 26.54 23.94 8.91
C ILE A 11 25.15 23.42 8.56
N LYS A 12 24.09 24.24 8.74
CA LYS A 12 22.73 23.85 8.34
C LYS A 12 22.63 23.57 6.85
N TYR A 13 23.31 24.37 6.02
CA TYR A 13 23.33 24.18 4.58
C TYR A 13 24.05 22.89 4.18
N LEU A 14 25.23 22.63 4.77
CA LEU A 14 25.97 21.39 4.57
C LEU A 14 25.17 20.17 5.03
N PHE A 15 24.52 20.26 6.19
CA PHE A 15 23.68 19.19 6.73
C PHE A 15 22.50 18.89 5.78
N LYS A 16 21.86 19.93 5.24
CA LYS A 16 20.81 19.79 4.21
C LYS A 16 21.35 19.18 2.91
N LEU A 17 22.57 19.53 2.51
CA LEU A 17 23.24 18.99 1.33
C LEU A 17 23.58 17.50 1.51
N VAL A 18 24.13 17.13 2.66
CA VAL A 18 24.43 15.75 3.03
C VAL A 18 23.15 14.91 3.09
N GLN A 19 22.06 15.42 3.70
CA GLN A 19 20.77 14.73 3.70
C GLN A 19 20.18 14.56 2.29
N ARG A 20 20.43 15.51 1.39
CA ARG A 20 19.99 15.41 -0.01
C ARG A 20 20.76 14.34 -0.79
N ILE A 21 22.05 14.15 -0.47
CA ILE A 21 22.88 13.07 -1.03
C ILE A 21 22.52 11.72 -0.39
N HIS A 22 22.23 11.71 0.91
CA HIS A 22 21.84 10.50 1.66
C HIS A 22 20.34 10.18 1.57
N ARG A 23 19.64 10.73 0.58
CA ARG A 23 18.32 10.24 0.18
C ARG A 23 18.53 8.81 -0.30
N ARG A 24 18.47 7.85 0.63
CA ARG A 24 18.46 6.43 0.28
C ARG A 24 17.38 6.26 -0.77
N GLU A 25 17.78 5.95 -1.98
CA GLU A 25 16.87 5.22 -2.85
C GLU A 25 16.64 3.91 -2.11
N ASN A 26 15.44 3.75 -1.56
CA ASN A 26 14.99 2.43 -1.13
C ASN A 26 14.85 1.65 -2.43
N VAL A 27 15.95 1.04 -2.87
CA VAL A 27 15.93 0.07 -3.95
C VAL A 27 15.16 -1.12 -3.39
N PHE A 28 13.90 -1.23 -3.78
CA PHE A 28 13.08 -2.39 -3.45
C PHE A 28 13.66 -3.58 -4.22
N ASP A 29 14.26 -4.52 -3.50
CA ASP A 29 14.56 -5.82 -4.07
C ASP A 29 13.25 -6.58 -4.23
N LEU A 30 12.88 -6.86 -5.49
CA LEU A 30 11.65 -7.59 -5.80
C LEU A 30 11.67 -9.01 -5.24
N ASN A 31 12.86 -9.59 -4.99
CA ASN A 31 13.01 -10.91 -4.39
C ASN A 31 12.70 -10.94 -2.89
N ASP A 32 12.72 -9.79 -2.20
CA ASP A 32 12.46 -9.66 -0.75
C ASP A 32 10.99 -9.30 -0.45
N ILE A 33 10.13 -9.28 -1.46
CA ILE A 33 8.70 -9.03 -1.29
C ILE A 33 8.04 -10.33 -0.80
N HIS A 34 7.81 -10.43 0.51
CA HIS A 34 7.16 -11.60 1.10
C HIS A 34 5.68 -11.40 1.45
N LYS A 35 5.21 -10.15 1.52
CA LYS A 35 3.84 -9.81 1.92
C LYS A 35 3.30 -8.69 1.06
N ILE A 36 2.12 -8.91 0.50
CA ILE A 36 1.43 -7.96 -0.36
C ILE A 36 0.01 -7.77 0.19
N LEU A 37 -0.38 -6.51 0.39
CA LEU A 37 -1.73 -6.13 0.75
C LEU A 37 -2.40 -5.48 -0.46
N ILE A 38 -3.52 -6.04 -0.89
CA ILE A 38 -4.39 -5.48 -1.92
C ILE A 38 -5.55 -4.80 -1.22
N ILE A 39 -5.76 -3.52 -1.48
CA ILE A 39 -6.88 -2.76 -0.91
C ILE A 39 -7.95 -2.63 -1.98
N ASN A 40 -9.07 -3.32 -1.77
CA ASN A 40 -10.20 -3.32 -2.69
C ASN A 40 -11.51 -3.06 -1.94
N THR A 41 -11.82 -1.78 -1.78
CA THR A 41 -13.03 -1.30 -1.09
C THR A 41 -13.96 -0.55 -2.05
N THR A 42 -13.90 -0.88 -3.34
CA THR A 42 -14.64 -0.21 -4.41
C THR A 42 -15.95 -0.94 -4.72
N ALA A 43 -16.65 -0.49 -5.77
CA ALA A 43 -17.84 -1.17 -6.27
C ALA A 43 -17.50 -2.54 -6.88
N ILE A 44 -18.52 -3.40 -7.03
CA ILE A 44 -18.38 -4.77 -7.55
C ILE A 44 -17.73 -4.78 -8.95
N GLY A 45 -18.09 -3.83 -9.83
CA GLY A 45 -17.52 -3.73 -11.18
C GLY A 45 -15.99 -3.58 -11.16
N ASP A 46 -15.49 -2.62 -10.38
CA ASP A 46 -14.05 -2.39 -10.20
C ASP A 46 -13.37 -3.60 -9.55
N THR A 47 -14.06 -4.25 -8.61
CA THR A 47 -13.57 -5.48 -7.96
C THR A 47 -13.31 -6.57 -8.98
N LEU A 48 -14.27 -6.83 -9.87
CA LEU A 48 -14.15 -7.84 -10.91
C LEU A 48 -13.00 -7.51 -11.88
N MET A 49 -12.89 -6.24 -12.28
CA MET A 49 -11.81 -5.77 -13.16
C MET A 49 -10.42 -5.86 -12.53
N SER A 50 -10.32 -5.94 -11.19
CA SER A 50 -9.05 -6.13 -10.49
C SER A 50 -8.52 -7.57 -10.54
N THR A 51 -9.37 -8.57 -10.79
CA THR A 51 -8.98 -9.99 -10.77
C THR A 51 -7.80 -10.36 -11.69
N PRO A 52 -7.68 -9.88 -12.95
CA PRO A 52 -6.49 -10.13 -13.76
C PRO A 52 -5.23 -9.49 -13.18
N ALA A 53 -5.34 -8.35 -12.50
CA ALA A 53 -4.21 -7.71 -11.83
C ALA A 53 -3.74 -8.55 -10.62
N ILE A 54 -4.66 -9.09 -9.82
CA ILE A 54 -4.35 -10.00 -8.71
C ILE A 54 -3.59 -11.24 -9.23
N ARG A 55 -4.04 -11.82 -10.35
CA ARG A 55 -3.36 -12.94 -11.01
C ARG A 55 -1.95 -12.56 -11.47
N ALA A 56 -1.77 -11.37 -12.03
CA ALA A 56 -0.46 -10.90 -12.46
C ALA A 56 0.50 -10.72 -11.26
N ILE A 57 0.01 -10.18 -10.15
CA ILE A 57 0.78 -10.06 -8.90
C ILE A 57 1.23 -11.43 -8.42
N ARG A 58 0.34 -12.43 -8.34
CA ARG A 58 0.72 -13.80 -7.96
C ARG A 58 1.78 -14.40 -8.88
N ARG A 59 1.72 -14.13 -10.19
CA ARG A 59 2.72 -14.61 -11.14
C ARG A 59 4.09 -13.95 -10.94
N SER A 60 4.11 -12.65 -10.64
CA SER A 60 5.34 -11.92 -10.37
C SER A 60 5.96 -12.26 -9.02
N TYR A 61 5.11 -12.63 -8.05
CA TYR A 61 5.52 -12.92 -6.68
C TYR A 61 4.89 -14.23 -6.19
N PRO A 62 5.34 -15.39 -6.70
CA PRO A 62 4.73 -16.69 -6.44
C PRO A 62 4.74 -17.07 -4.96
N ASP A 63 5.80 -16.70 -4.23
CA ASP A 63 6.01 -17.10 -2.83
C ASP A 63 5.51 -16.08 -1.81
N SER A 64 5.05 -14.89 -2.25
CA SER A 64 4.54 -13.88 -1.32
C SER A 64 3.17 -14.27 -0.77
N ARG A 65 2.93 -13.88 0.48
CA ARG A 65 1.59 -13.91 1.06
C ARG A 65 0.77 -12.70 0.58
N ILE A 66 -0.31 -12.95 -0.17
CA ILE A 66 -1.20 -11.93 -0.73
C ILE A 66 -2.49 -11.88 0.07
N ILE A 67 -2.72 -10.77 0.76
CA ILE A 67 -3.93 -10.53 1.55
C ILE A 67 -4.76 -9.44 0.90
N ALA A 68 -6.09 -9.60 0.88
CA ALA A 68 -7.00 -8.58 0.36
C ALA A 68 -7.80 -7.92 1.50
N MET A 69 -7.66 -6.61 1.66
CA MET A 69 -8.57 -5.80 2.49
C MET A 69 -9.79 -5.41 1.66
N VAL A 70 -10.97 -5.86 2.09
CA VAL A 70 -12.17 -5.85 1.24
C VAL A 70 -13.43 -5.37 1.95
N SER A 71 -14.33 -4.74 1.19
CA SER A 71 -15.72 -4.56 1.59
C SER A 71 -16.47 -5.90 1.59
N PRO A 72 -17.62 -6.04 2.28
CA PRO A 72 -18.40 -7.29 2.25
C PRO A 72 -18.76 -7.75 0.82
N ALA A 73 -19.19 -6.83 -0.04
CA ALA A 73 -19.50 -7.12 -1.44
C ALA A 73 -18.26 -7.56 -2.23
N ALA A 74 -17.11 -6.88 -2.04
CA ALA A 74 -15.88 -7.27 -2.71
C ALA A 74 -15.35 -8.64 -2.24
N LYS A 75 -15.55 -8.97 -0.96
CA LYS A 75 -15.19 -10.28 -0.39
C LYS A 75 -15.95 -11.40 -1.05
N GLU A 76 -17.26 -11.22 -1.28
CA GLU A 76 -18.09 -12.21 -1.96
C GLU A 76 -17.55 -12.52 -3.36
N VAL A 77 -17.21 -11.47 -4.13
CA VAL A 77 -16.63 -11.59 -5.48
C VAL A 77 -15.26 -12.25 -5.47
N LEU A 78 -14.38 -11.87 -4.52
CA LEU A 78 -12.99 -12.32 -4.49
C LEU A 78 -12.77 -13.64 -3.76
N SER A 79 -13.74 -14.14 -3.01
CA SER A 79 -13.64 -15.37 -2.21
C SER A 79 -13.23 -16.61 -3.02
N ALA A 80 -13.61 -16.67 -4.30
CA ALA A 80 -13.27 -17.75 -5.21
C ALA A 80 -11.94 -17.56 -5.96
N ASN A 81 -11.22 -16.45 -5.74
CA ASN A 81 -9.97 -16.17 -6.42
C ASN A 81 -8.81 -16.95 -5.78
N PRO A 82 -8.21 -17.94 -6.46
CA PRO A 82 -7.17 -18.81 -5.89
C PRO A 82 -5.82 -18.10 -5.67
N HIS A 83 -5.71 -16.84 -6.08
CA HIS A 83 -4.47 -16.08 -5.99
C HIS A 83 -4.35 -15.26 -4.68
N ILE A 84 -5.41 -15.24 -3.86
CA ILE A 84 -5.48 -14.54 -2.58
C ILE A 84 -5.38 -15.56 -1.43
N ASP A 85 -4.49 -15.31 -0.47
CA ASP A 85 -4.23 -16.21 0.67
C ASP A 85 -5.09 -15.89 1.90
N GLY A 86 -5.79 -14.75 1.90
CA GLY A 86 -6.66 -14.37 3.00
C GLY A 86 -7.24 -12.96 2.85
N PHE A 87 -8.14 -12.63 3.79
CA PHE A 87 -8.92 -11.40 3.75
C PHE A 87 -8.84 -10.63 5.06
N ILE A 88 -8.87 -9.31 4.96
CA ILE A 88 -9.11 -8.38 6.07
C ILE A 88 -10.43 -7.67 5.79
N ASP A 89 -11.40 -7.82 6.69
CA ASP A 89 -12.72 -7.21 6.50
C ASP A 89 -12.65 -5.70 6.78
N HIS A 90 -13.12 -4.91 5.81
CA HIS A 90 -13.26 -3.46 5.92
C HIS A 90 -14.72 -3.06 5.70
N ARG A 91 -15.44 -2.72 6.77
CA ARG A 91 -16.87 -2.39 6.71
C ARG A 91 -17.18 -0.91 6.44
N GLY A 92 -16.17 -0.08 6.16
CA GLY A 92 -16.35 1.36 5.99
C GLY A 92 -16.99 2.04 7.20
N LYS A 93 -17.56 3.25 7.01
CA LYS A 93 -18.53 3.82 7.95
C LYS A 93 -19.86 3.11 7.72
N VAL A 94 -20.48 2.61 8.78
CA VAL A 94 -21.86 2.08 8.74
C VAL A 94 -22.76 3.21 8.24
N ASP A 95 -23.36 3.03 7.09
CA ASP A 95 -24.39 3.95 6.61
C ASP A 95 -25.64 3.72 7.46
N ILE A 96 -25.91 4.65 8.37
CA ILE A 96 -27.00 4.56 9.36
C ILE A 96 -28.36 4.42 8.65
N ALA A 97 -28.46 4.85 7.40
CA ALA A 97 -29.65 4.67 6.57
C ALA A 97 -30.06 3.19 6.40
N TYR A 98 -29.11 2.25 6.42
CA TYR A 98 -29.39 0.81 6.37
C TYR A 98 -29.89 0.21 7.70
N LEU A 99 -29.73 0.93 8.82
CA LEU A 99 -30.19 0.49 10.14
C LEU A 99 -31.59 1.03 10.49
N LEU A 100 -32.19 1.85 9.61
CA LEU A 100 -33.49 2.50 9.82
C LEU A 100 -34.60 1.97 8.90
N ASN A 101 -34.37 0.84 8.21
CA ASN A 101 -35.37 0.05 7.49
C ASN A 101 -35.48 -1.34 8.13
#